data_AF-A0A936R3Y0-F1
#
_entry.id   AF-A0A936R3Y0-F1
#
_cell.length_a   1.000
_cell.length_b   1.000
_cell.length_c   1.000
_cell.angle_alpha   90.00
_cell.angle_beta   90.00
_cell.angle_gamma   90.00
#
_symmetry.space_group_name_H-M   'P 1'
#
loop_
_entity.id
_entity.type
_entity.pdbx_description
1 polymer ?
#
loop_
_entity_poly.entity_id
_entity_poly.type
_entity_poly.pdbx_seq_one_letter_code
_entity_poly.pdbx_strand_id
1 'polypeptide(L)'
;MRETAVAAGSRSTVRRVAWVAAAALVPLGAAVAPAAADAAEVSINEIFYNASSADPAFAGVEFLEVKNYGATDVDVSGWKFSAGITIATPDLGLPAGTMIPAGGFLVGTSDPALFAAKYGFAADFSFAGTSLSNGGEQVTLVDAGAAVIDAVLYDDAAPWPVSPDGSGPSLEFNSDASDNALAANWHASLAAFGSPAAENSIPPLPLVIGAPAGYPAAGEDQVLTATAPVGSTIDLIYKVMYGAEVTVPMLDDAASPGGVDDGVYAATVPGAGEGELVRFKVAAARGVQSASYPAVGDSRPYDGTCTPIPSGLRRSIRCCSGSWRSRCIRT
;
A
#
# COMPACT_ATOMS: atom_id res chain seq x y z
N MET A 1 -91.16 -21.45 -62.09
CA MET A 1 -90.00 -21.61 -62.97
C MET A 1 -88.74 -21.48 -62.14
N ARG A 2 -87.89 -22.52 -62.24
CA ARG A 2 -86.49 -22.62 -61.80
C ARG A 2 -86.19 -22.70 -60.30
N GLU A 3 -85.69 -23.89 -59.97
CA GLU A 3 -85.06 -24.37 -58.74
C GLU A 3 -83.81 -23.56 -58.37
N THR A 4 -83.43 -23.60 -57.09
CA THR A 4 -82.15 -24.21 -56.68
C THR A 4 -82.10 -24.42 -55.18
N ALA A 5 -81.54 -25.56 -54.79
CA ALA A 5 -81.65 -26.21 -53.48
C ALA A 5 -80.75 -25.61 -52.40
N VAL A 6 -81.25 -25.65 -51.16
CA VAL A 6 -80.50 -25.45 -49.92
C VAL A 6 -79.91 -26.80 -49.49
N ALA A 7 -78.59 -26.90 -49.39
CA ALA A 7 -77.89 -28.08 -48.86
C ALA A 7 -77.46 -27.85 -47.41
N ALA A 8 -77.67 -28.90 -46.61
CA ALA A 8 -77.57 -28.95 -45.16
C ALA A 8 -76.14 -28.83 -44.60
N GLY A 9 -76.05 -28.29 -43.39
CA GLY A 9 -74.81 -28.13 -42.64
C GLY A 9 -74.24 -29.44 -42.10
N SER A 10 -72.91 -29.51 -42.12
CA SER A 10 -72.12 -30.48 -41.37
C SER A 10 -71.09 -29.69 -40.55
N ARG A 11 -71.18 -29.82 -39.22
CA ARG A 11 -70.28 -29.15 -38.26
C ARG A 11 -68.96 -29.91 -38.24
N SER A 12 -67.89 -29.29 -38.74
CA SER A 12 -66.52 -29.80 -38.62
C SER A 12 -65.90 -29.41 -37.27
N THR A 13 -65.58 -30.41 -36.46
CA THR A 13 -64.90 -30.28 -35.17
C THR A 13 -63.45 -29.83 -35.38
N VAL A 14 -63.11 -28.59 -35.00
CA VAL A 14 -61.73 -28.08 -35.04
C VAL A 14 -60.98 -28.62 -33.81
N ARG A 15 -60.07 -29.58 -34.04
CA ARG A 15 -59.08 -30.01 -33.03
C ARG A 15 -58.07 -28.89 -32.83
N ARG A 16 -58.10 -28.23 -31.66
CA ARG A 16 -57.05 -27.30 -31.21
C ARG A 16 -55.80 -28.11 -30.84
N VAL A 17 -54.72 -27.94 -31.60
CA VAL A 17 -53.38 -28.42 -31.23
C VAL A 17 -52.82 -27.42 -30.23
N ALA A 18 -52.64 -27.86 -28.97
CA ALA A 18 -51.96 -27.08 -27.95
C ALA A 18 -50.46 -27.18 -28.18
N TRP A 19 -49.82 -26.07 -28.55
CA TRP A 19 -48.36 -25.94 -28.53
C TRP A 19 -47.94 -25.70 -27.08
N VAL A 20 -47.21 -26.65 -26.48
CA VAL A 20 -46.53 -26.43 -25.20
C VAL A 20 -45.22 -25.71 -25.51
N ALA A 21 -45.16 -24.41 -25.24
CA ALA A 21 -43.90 -23.68 -25.25
C ALA A 21 -43.09 -24.10 -24.01
N ALA A 22 -42.05 -24.89 -24.21
CA ALA A 22 -41.07 -25.17 -23.17
C ALA A 22 -40.22 -23.89 -22.97
N ALA A 23 -40.46 -23.16 -21.88
CA ALA A 23 -39.58 -22.09 -21.45
C ALA A 23 -38.25 -22.71 -20.99
N ALA A 24 -37.20 -22.57 -21.79
CA ALA A 24 -35.85 -22.90 -21.37
C ALA A 24 -35.43 -21.87 -20.30
N LEU A 25 -35.31 -22.32 -19.04
CA LEU A 25 -34.59 -21.57 -18.02
C LEU A 25 -33.13 -21.51 -18.45
N VAL A 26 -32.69 -20.33 -18.89
CA VAL A 26 -31.26 -20.01 -18.89
C VAL A 26 -30.88 -19.83 -17.42
N PRO A 27 -29.97 -20.63 -16.84
CA PRO A 27 -29.48 -20.34 -15.51
C PRO A 27 -28.78 -18.99 -15.59
N LEU A 28 -29.26 -18.02 -14.81
CA LEU A 28 -28.49 -16.83 -14.48
C LEU A 28 -27.19 -17.34 -13.84
N GLY A 29 -26.09 -17.31 -14.58
CA GLY A 29 -24.78 -17.46 -13.99
C GLY A 29 -24.67 -16.40 -12.89
N ALA A 30 -24.37 -16.83 -11.66
CA ALA A 30 -24.00 -15.89 -10.63
C ALA A 30 -22.83 -15.07 -11.19
N ALA A 31 -23.05 -13.77 -11.41
CA ALA A 31 -21.95 -12.86 -11.59
C ALA A 31 -21.11 -13.00 -10.33
N VAL A 32 -19.90 -13.56 -10.47
CA VAL A 32 -18.91 -13.51 -9.41
C VAL A 32 -18.62 -12.02 -9.28
N ALA A 33 -19.16 -11.40 -8.23
CA ALA A 33 -18.75 -10.05 -7.87
C ALA A 33 -17.23 -10.08 -7.78
N PRO A 34 -16.52 -9.10 -8.37
CA PRO A 34 -15.07 -9.01 -8.16
C PRO A 34 -14.85 -9.09 -6.65
N ALA A 35 -13.90 -9.93 -6.24
CA ALA A 35 -13.47 -10.00 -4.86
C ALA A 35 -13.23 -8.56 -4.41
N ALA A 36 -13.85 -8.14 -3.29
CA ALA A 36 -13.63 -6.83 -2.73
C ALA A 36 -12.11 -6.64 -2.64
N ALA A 37 -11.57 -5.72 -3.45
CA ALA A 37 -10.17 -5.39 -3.44
C ALA A 37 -9.79 -5.01 -2.00
N ASP A 38 -8.60 -5.41 -1.56
CA ASP A 38 -8.14 -5.12 -0.22
C ASP A 38 -7.91 -3.60 -0.12
N ALA A 39 -8.94 -2.88 0.36
CA ALA A 39 -8.88 -1.44 0.57
C ALA A 39 -7.73 -1.03 1.53
N ALA A 40 -7.14 -2.01 2.22
CA ALA A 40 -5.94 -1.87 3.03
C ALA A 40 -4.69 -1.43 2.25
N GLU A 41 -4.68 -1.54 0.92
CA GLU A 41 -3.54 -1.14 0.08
C GLU A 41 -3.70 0.28 -0.52
N VAL A 42 -4.78 1.01 -0.17
CA VAL A 42 -4.96 2.41 -0.56
C VAL A 42 -4.48 3.32 0.56
N SER A 43 -3.55 4.23 0.26
CA SER A 43 -3.00 5.17 1.25
C SER A 43 -2.84 6.57 0.69
N ILE A 44 -2.88 7.56 1.58
CA ILE A 44 -2.55 8.96 1.31
C ILE A 44 -1.08 9.00 0.90
N ASN A 45 -0.83 9.47 -0.31
CA ASN A 45 0.44 9.35 -1.00
C ASN A 45 1.23 10.66 -1.06
N GLU A 46 0.54 11.78 -1.28
CA GLU A 46 1.16 13.07 -1.47
C GLU A 46 0.25 14.17 -0.93
N ILE A 47 0.85 15.12 -0.20
CA ILE A 47 0.16 16.25 0.41
C ILE A 47 0.87 17.52 -0.03
N PHE A 48 0.16 18.38 -0.75
CA PHE A 48 0.66 19.69 -1.14
C PHE A 48 -0.13 20.77 -0.41
N TYR A 49 0.43 21.22 0.71
CA TYR A 49 -0.09 22.29 1.55
C TYR A 49 0.81 23.52 1.47
N ASN A 50 0.30 24.67 1.88
CA ASN A 50 1.02 25.95 1.88
C ASN A 50 1.84 26.18 0.59
N ALA A 51 1.19 26.12 -0.58
CA ALA A 51 1.89 26.22 -1.85
C ALA A 51 2.73 27.50 -1.97
N SER A 52 3.88 27.37 -2.62
CA SER A 52 4.80 28.49 -2.77
C SER A 52 4.18 29.68 -3.52
N SER A 53 4.38 30.87 -2.96
CA SER A 53 4.03 32.13 -3.63
C SER A 53 5.00 32.51 -4.76
N ALA A 54 6.06 31.72 -4.99
CA ALA A 54 7.05 31.96 -6.04
C ALA A 54 6.46 31.87 -7.46
N ASP A 55 5.37 31.12 -7.63
CA ASP A 55 4.55 31.13 -8.85
C ASP A 55 3.17 31.75 -8.53
N PRO A 56 2.99 33.07 -8.73
CA PRO A 56 1.73 33.74 -8.40
C PRO A 56 0.52 33.21 -9.15
N ALA A 57 0.71 32.58 -10.31
CA ALA A 57 -0.37 31.97 -11.08
C ALA A 57 -0.82 30.62 -10.49
N PHE A 58 -0.07 30.09 -9.52
CA PHE A 58 -0.30 28.82 -8.85
C PHE A 58 -0.30 28.96 -7.32
N ALA A 59 -0.21 30.20 -6.82
CA ALA A 59 -0.14 30.49 -5.41
C ALA A 59 -1.47 30.10 -4.72
N GLY A 60 -1.35 29.37 -3.61
CA GLY A 60 -2.49 28.98 -2.79
C GLY A 60 -3.32 27.81 -3.32
N VAL A 61 -2.93 27.17 -4.42
CA VAL A 61 -3.51 25.86 -4.73
C VAL A 61 -2.99 24.82 -3.76
N GLU A 62 -3.82 23.84 -3.45
CA GLU A 62 -3.43 22.69 -2.64
C GLU A 62 -3.94 21.44 -3.35
N PHE A 63 -3.25 20.34 -3.12
CA PHE A 63 -3.74 19.05 -3.57
C PHE A 63 -3.43 17.96 -2.55
N LEU A 64 -4.22 16.91 -2.63
CA LEU A 64 -4.08 15.71 -1.83
C LEU A 64 -4.22 14.52 -2.77
N GLU A 65 -3.29 13.59 -2.70
CA GLU A 65 -3.29 12.39 -3.52
C GLU A 65 -3.41 11.13 -2.67
N VAL A 66 -4.16 10.17 -3.18
CA VAL A 66 -4.26 8.81 -2.67
C VAL A 66 -3.81 7.84 -3.76
N LYS A 67 -3.06 6.81 -3.37
CA LYS A 67 -2.53 5.80 -4.28
C LYS A 67 -3.01 4.41 -3.87
N ASN A 68 -3.35 3.59 -4.87
CA ASN A 68 -3.57 2.17 -4.71
C ASN A 68 -2.25 1.42 -4.92
N TYR A 69 -1.64 0.96 -3.84
CA TYR A 69 -0.41 0.14 -3.88
C TYR A 69 -0.66 -1.31 -4.29
N GLY A 70 -1.92 -1.69 -4.41
CA GLY A 70 -2.33 -3.05 -4.71
C GLY A 70 -2.23 -3.45 -6.16
N ALA A 71 -2.36 -4.76 -6.37
CA ALA A 71 -2.32 -5.39 -7.69
C ALA A 71 -3.70 -5.47 -8.38
N THR A 72 -4.75 -4.92 -7.76
CA THR A 72 -6.13 -4.95 -8.27
C THR A 72 -6.78 -3.58 -8.19
N ASP A 73 -7.67 -3.28 -9.14
CA ASP A 73 -8.47 -2.06 -9.13
C ASP A 73 -9.39 -2.00 -7.90
N VAL A 74 -9.50 -0.82 -7.29
CA VAL A 74 -10.32 -0.58 -6.08
C VAL A 74 -11.46 0.36 -6.43
N ASP A 75 -12.70 -0.03 -6.09
CA ASP A 75 -13.87 0.86 -6.14
C ASP A 75 -13.90 1.72 -4.87
N VAL A 76 -13.74 3.04 -5.04
CA VAL A 76 -13.72 4.03 -3.96
C VAL A 76 -15.00 4.88 -3.93
N SER A 77 -16.06 4.42 -4.59
CA SER A 77 -17.36 5.09 -4.60
C SER A 77 -17.85 5.36 -3.17
N GLY A 78 -18.21 6.61 -2.89
CA GLY A 78 -18.73 7.03 -1.60
C GLY A 78 -17.70 7.16 -0.48
N TRP A 79 -16.41 6.87 -0.73
CA TRP A 79 -15.33 7.17 0.21
C TRP A 79 -15.24 8.67 0.45
N LYS A 80 -14.77 9.06 1.64
CA LYS A 80 -14.77 10.46 2.10
C LYS A 80 -13.53 10.75 2.92
N PHE A 81 -13.27 12.03 3.14
CA PHE A 81 -12.38 12.48 4.20
C PHE A 81 -13.22 12.85 5.42
N SER A 82 -12.93 12.22 6.55
CA SER A 82 -13.57 12.49 7.84
C SER A 82 -12.85 13.58 8.64
N ALA A 83 -11.60 13.89 8.26
CA ALA A 83 -10.77 14.97 8.78
C ALA A 83 -9.85 15.50 7.66
N GLY A 84 -9.42 16.77 7.77
CA GLY A 84 -8.61 17.48 6.79
C GLY A 84 -9.49 18.28 5.81
N ILE A 85 -9.76 17.71 4.64
CA ILE A 85 -10.52 18.35 3.57
C ILE A 85 -11.98 17.87 3.52
N THR A 86 -12.83 18.59 2.79
CA THR A 86 -14.20 18.14 2.48
C THR A 86 -14.40 18.09 0.97
N ILE A 87 -14.76 16.92 0.43
CA ILE A 87 -15.03 16.75 -1.01
C ILE A 87 -16.25 17.59 -1.40
N ALA A 88 -16.10 18.40 -2.45
CA ALA A 88 -17.09 19.37 -2.94
C ALA A 88 -18.21 18.71 -3.76
N THR A 89 -18.81 17.65 -3.23
CA THR A 89 -20.02 17.00 -3.76
C THR A 89 -21.17 17.13 -2.77
N PRO A 90 -22.44 17.01 -3.19
CA PRO A 90 -23.57 17.08 -2.25
C PRO A 90 -23.50 16.05 -1.11
N ASP A 91 -22.94 14.87 -1.39
CA ASP A 91 -22.80 13.78 -0.42
C ASP A 91 -21.46 13.81 0.34
N LEU A 92 -20.60 14.80 0.07
CA LEU A 92 -19.26 14.97 0.65
C LEU A 92 -18.32 13.77 0.41
N GLY A 93 -18.62 12.96 -0.61
CA GLY A 93 -17.87 11.75 -0.95
C GLY A 93 -17.56 11.65 -2.43
N LEU A 94 -16.70 10.68 -2.76
CA LEU A 94 -16.37 10.37 -4.14
C LEU A 94 -17.61 9.89 -4.91
N PRO A 95 -17.85 10.35 -6.14
CA PRO A 95 -18.99 9.95 -6.95
C PRO A 95 -19.06 8.43 -7.18
N ALA A 96 -20.26 7.92 -7.45
CA ALA A 96 -20.45 6.52 -7.82
C ALA A 96 -19.71 6.16 -9.11
N GLY A 97 -19.03 5.01 -9.11
CA GLY A 97 -18.18 4.53 -10.20
C GLY A 97 -16.75 5.07 -10.17
N THR A 98 -16.33 5.73 -9.10
CA THR A 98 -14.93 6.17 -8.94
C THR A 98 -14.05 4.96 -8.66
N MET A 99 -13.08 4.71 -9.54
CA MET A 99 -12.17 3.57 -9.45
C MET A 99 -10.73 4.08 -9.37
N ILE A 100 -9.91 3.44 -8.54
CA ILE A 100 -8.44 3.61 -8.57
C ILE A 100 -7.86 2.31 -9.15
N PRO A 101 -7.26 2.33 -10.36
CA PRO A 101 -6.62 1.15 -10.93
C PRO A 101 -5.51 0.58 -10.05
N ALA A 102 -5.10 -0.66 -10.27
CA ALA A 102 -3.89 -1.23 -9.66
C ALA A 102 -2.67 -0.33 -9.92
N GLY A 103 -1.95 0.07 -8.86
CA GLY A 103 -0.84 1.03 -8.95
C GLY A 103 -1.26 2.47 -9.31
N GLY A 104 -2.56 2.75 -9.38
CA GLY A 104 -3.11 4.03 -9.83
C GLY A 104 -3.23 5.08 -8.71
N PHE A 105 -3.56 6.29 -9.12
CA PHE A 105 -3.64 7.49 -8.27
C PHE A 105 -5.03 8.10 -8.36
N LEU A 106 -5.41 8.85 -7.33
CA LEU A 106 -6.59 9.70 -7.31
C LEU A 106 -6.22 11.03 -6.66
N VAL A 107 -6.35 12.13 -7.42
CA VAL A 107 -5.89 13.46 -7.03
C VAL A 107 -7.09 14.36 -6.74
N GLY A 108 -7.08 14.98 -5.56
CA GLY A 108 -8.01 16.04 -5.16
C GLY A 108 -7.33 17.39 -5.13
N THR A 109 -8.06 18.47 -5.42
CA THR A 109 -7.51 19.84 -5.33
C THR A 109 -8.48 20.89 -4.78
N SER A 110 -7.93 21.94 -4.15
CA SER A 110 -8.68 23.11 -3.67
C SER A 110 -9.15 24.03 -4.81
N ASP A 111 -8.42 24.09 -5.93
CA ASP A 111 -8.78 24.89 -7.10
C ASP A 111 -8.55 24.10 -8.41
N PRO A 112 -9.61 23.47 -8.96
CA PRO A 112 -9.49 22.67 -10.18
C PRO A 112 -9.01 23.44 -11.40
N ALA A 113 -9.30 24.75 -11.49
CA ALA A 113 -8.94 25.56 -12.64
C ALA A 113 -7.43 25.87 -12.61
N LEU A 114 -6.90 26.27 -11.46
CA LEU A 114 -5.46 26.51 -11.30
C LEU A 114 -4.65 25.23 -11.38
N PHE A 115 -5.14 24.14 -10.77
CA PHE A 115 -4.54 22.83 -10.88
C PHE A 115 -4.39 22.40 -12.35
N ALA A 116 -5.48 22.47 -13.13
CA ALA A 116 -5.46 22.08 -14.52
C ALA A 116 -4.57 22.99 -15.39
N ALA A 117 -4.52 24.30 -15.07
CA ALA A 117 -3.63 25.23 -15.75
C ALA A 117 -2.14 24.91 -15.51
N LYS A 118 -1.78 24.42 -14.32
CA LYS A 118 -0.40 24.07 -13.96
C LYS A 118 0.03 22.72 -14.51
N TYR A 119 -0.76 21.68 -14.26
CA TYR A 119 -0.35 20.30 -14.55
C TYR A 119 -0.84 19.80 -15.92
N GLY A 120 -1.75 20.53 -16.58
CA GLY A 120 -2.24 20.19 -17.91
C GLY A 120 -3.31 19.09 -17.94
N PHE A 121 -3.82 18.67 -16.78
CA PHE A 121 -4.92 17.70 -16.63
C PHE A 121 -5.85 18.08 -15.48
N ALA A 122 -7.08 17.58 -15.49
CA ALA A 122 -8.04 17.82 -14.41
C ALA A 122 -7.80 16.86 -13.24
N ALA A 123 -7.88 17.37 -12.01
CA ALA A 123 -7.94 16.53 -10.82
C ALA A 123 -9.22 15.67 -10.81
N ASP A 124 -9.16 14.51 -10.16
CA ASP A 124 -10.26 13.54 -10.10
C ASP A 124 -11.42 14.01 -9.21
N PHE A 125 -11.10 14.77 -8.17
CA PHE A 125 -12.09 15.43 -7.33
C PHE A 125 -11.63 16.81 -6.88
N SER A 126 -12.57 17.56 -6.30
CA SER A 126 -12.28 18.87 -5.73
C SER A 126 -12.72 18.93 -4.28
N PHE A 127 -11.97 19.68 -3.49
CA PHE A 127 -12.34 20.09 -2.14
C PHE A 127 -12.43 21.62 -2.00
N ALA A 128 -12.77 22.29 -3.10
CA ALA A 128 -12.97 23.74 -3.15
C ALA A 128 -13.91 24.23 -2.04
N GLY A 129 -13.49 25.29 -1.34
CA GLY A 129 -14.17 25.80 -0.15
C GLY A 129 -13.63 25.24 1.17
N THR A 130 -12.72 24.27 1.12
CA THR A 130 -11.84 23.87 2.23
C THR A 130 -10.38 23.96 1.82
N SER A 131 -9.47 23.92 2.79
CA SER A 131 -8.03 23.94 2.58
C SER A 131 -7.36 23.02 3.59
N LEU A 132 -6.14 22.61 3.25
CA LEU A 132 -5.22 22.00 4.18
C LEU A 132 -4.65 23.08 5.13
N SER A 133 -4.19 22.67 6.31
CA SER A 133 -3.57 23.51 7.32
C SER A 133 -2.10 23.72 7.01
N ASN A 134 -1.66 24.98 6.96
CA ASN A 134 -0.25 25.30 6.76
C ASN A 134 0.68 24.88 7.91
N GLY A 135 0.13 24.57 9.10
CA GLY A 135 0.91 24.18 10.28
C GLY A 135 0.72 22.71 10.69
N GLY A 136 0.32 21.85 9.75
CA GLY A 136 -0.03 20.47 10.03
C GLY A 136 -1.49 20.26 10.44
N GLU A 137 -2.00 19.05 10.18
CA GLU A 137 -3.31 18.57 10.63
C GLU A 137 -3.47 17.05 10.45
N GLN A 138 -4.58 16.53 10.98
CA GLN A 138 -5.03 15.18 10.69
C GLN A 138 -5.82 15.14 9.39
N VAL A 139 -5.40 14.30 8.46
CA VAL A 139 -6.17 13.87 7.29
C VAL A 139 -6.60 12.43 7.50
N THR A 140 -7.88 12.11 7.30
CA THR A 140 -8.40 10.75 7.53
C THR A 140 -9.35 10.34 6.42
N LEU A 141 -8.94 9.36 5.61
CA LEU A 141 -9.72 8.73 4.57
C LEU A 141 -10.57 7.60 5.16
N VAL A 142 -11.86 7.60 4.85
CA VAL A 142 -12.80 6.57 5.26
C VAL A 142 -13.54 6.01 4.05
N ASP A 143 -13.92 4.73 4.12
CA ASP A 143 -14.77 4.11 3.12
C ASP A 143 -16.22 4.59 3.20
N ALA A 144 -17.08 4.10 2.30
CA ALA A 144 -18.51 4.43 2.30
C ALA A 144 -19.26 3.98 3.57
N GLY A 145 -18.71 3.02 4.32
CA GLY A 145 -19.21 2.55 5.61
C GLY A 145 -18.62 3.28 6.82
N ALA A 146 -17.81 4.32 6.60
CA ALA A 146 -17.07 5.08 7.60
C ALA A 146 -15.98 4.28 8.35
N ALA A 147 -15.50 3.16 7.79
CA ALA A 147 -14.29 2.51 8.27
C ALA A 147 -13.06 3.32 7.82
N VAL A 148 -12.10 3.53 8.73
CA VAL A 148 -10.84 4.20 8.40
C VAL A 148 -10.05 3.31 7.44
N ILE A 149 -9.76 3.87 6.27
CA ILE A 149 -8.84 3.27 5.31
C ILE A 149 -7.43 3.70 5.65
N ASP A 150 -7.23 5.00 5.83
CA ASP A 150 -5.92 5.56 6.11
C ASP A 150 -6.02 6.90 6.84
N ALA A 151 -4.99 7.24 7.62
CA ALA A 151 -4.94 8.44 8.42
C ALA A 151 -3.50 8.92 8.64
N VAL A 152 -3.23 10.19 8.33
CA VAL A 152 -1.93 10.83 8.56
C VAL A 152 -2.11 12.14 9.34
N LEU A 153 -1.31 12.31 10.39
CA LEU A 153 -1.17 13.57 11.14
C LEU A 153 0.15 14.21 10.71
N TYR A 154 0.12 14.98 9.62
CA TYR A 154 1.33 15.64 9.11
C TYR A 154 1.62 16.93 9.89
N ASP A 155 2.87 17.38 9.82
CA ASP A 155 3.37 18.60 10.49
C ASP A 155 4.33 19.36 9.56
N ASP A 156 4.57 20.64 9.85
CA ASP A 156 5.53 21.51 9.14
C ASP A 156 6.91 21.56 9.83
N ALA A 157 7.02 20.91 10.99
CA ALA A 157 8.21 20.91 11.82
C ALA A 157 8.83 19.51 11.99
N ALA A 158 10.13 19.49 12.29
CA ALA A 158 10.86 18.26 12.59
C ALA A 158 10.13 17.44 13.67
N PRO A 159 9.94 16.12 13.49
CA PRO A 159 10.67 15.25 12.57
C PRO A 159 10.16 15.22 11.12
N TRP A 160 9.09 15.95 10.76
CA TRP A 160 8.61 16.04 9.38
C TRP A 160 9.55 16.88 8.50
N PRO A 161 9.60 16.62 7.18
CA PRO A 161 10.28 17.49 6.23
C PRO A 161 9.77 18.93 6.35
N VAL A 162 10.69 19.89 6.51
CA VAL A 162 10.35 21.31 6.73
C VAL A 162 10.32 22.13 5.44
N SER A 163 10.80 21.58 4.32
CA SER A 163 10.76 22.28 3.03
C SER A 163 9.39 22.27 2.33
N PRO A 164 8.50 21.28 2.51
CA PRO A 164 7.13 21.33 2.00
C PRO A 164 6.20 22.34 2.67
N ASP A 165 6.73 23.51 3.05
CA ASP A 165 6.03 24.58 3.75
C ASP A 165 6.33 25.93 3.05
N GLY A 166 5.61 26.26 1.99
CA GLY A 166 5.78 27.54 1.28
C GLY A 166 7.01 27.65 0.37
N SER A 167 7.93 26.69 0.40
CA SER A 167 9.18 26.75 -0.36
C SER A 167 9.16 26.06 -1.73
N GLY A 168 8.06 25.38 -2.08
CA GLY A 168 7.86 24.77 -3.40
C GLY A 168 7.38 23.31 -3.35
N PRO A 169 8.12 22.38 -2.73
CA PRO A 169 7.82 20.96 -2.86
C PRO A 169 6.55 20.56 -2.09
N SER A 170 5.95 19.45 -2.49
CA SER A 170 4.96 18.71 -1.70
C SER A 170 5.63 17.75 -0.72
N LEU A 171 4.83 17.20 0.17
CA LEU A 171 5.18 16.13 1.09
C LEU A 171 4.78 14.80 0.45
N GLU A 172 5.74 13.93 0.14
CA GLU A 172 5.57 12.66 -0.55
C GLU A 172 5.85 11.49 0.39
N PHE A 173 5.00 10.46 0.34
CA PHE A 173 5.12 9.24 1.14
C PHE A 173 6.08 8.24 0.49
N ASN A 174 7.04 7.72 1.25
CA ASN A 174 7.94 6.67 0.81
C ASN A 174 7.29 5.30 1.05
N SER A 175 6.88 4.63 -0.03
CA SER A 175 5.92 3.54 0.04
C SER A 175 6.51 2.13 0.21
N ASP A 176 7.51 1.93 1.06
CA ASP A 176 8.09 0.59 1.34
C ASP A 176 7.21 -0.29 2.24
N ALA A 177 5.88 -0.19 2.12
CA ALA A 177 4.89 -0.79 3.04
C ALA A 177 5.04 -0.33 4.50
N SER A 178 5.56 0.87 4.68
CA SER A 178 5.80 1.49 5.98
C SER A 178 4.55 2.21 6.53
N ASP A 179 4.60 2.57 7.81
CA ASP A 179 3.50 3.28 8.47
C ASP A 179 3.55 4.78 8.11
N ASN A 180 2.56 5.26 7.37
CA ASN A 180 2.49 6.68 6.98
C ASN A 180 2.17 7.62 8.15
N ALA A 181 1.87 7.12 9.36
CA ALA A 181 1.80 7.94 10.56
C ALA A 181 3.18 8.40 11.05
N LEU A 182 4.27 7.82 10.53
CA LEU A 182 5.64 8.14 10.92
C LEU A 182 6.26 9.13 9.94
N ALA A 183 6.66 10.30 10.43
CA ALA A 183 7.36 11.34 9.67
C ALA A 183 8.60 10.84 8.90
N ALA A 184 9.28 9.80 9.42
CA ALA A 184 10.46 9.20 8.79
C ALA A 184 10.16 8.55 7.43
N ASN A 185 8.90 8.26 7.15
CA ASN A 185 8.44 7.70 5.89
C ASN A 185 7.94 8.76 4.92
N TRP A 186 8.13 10.05 5.23
CA TRP A 186 7.78 11.15 4.35
C TRP A 186 9.02 11.94 3.98
N HIS A 187 9.04 12.43 2.75
CA HIS A 187 10.11 13.29 2.25
C HIS A 187 9.53 14.47 1.47
N ALA A 188 10.36 15.49 1.29
CA ALA A 188 10.02 16.55 0.35
C ALA A 188 10.16 16.05 -1.08
N SER A 189 9.22 16.44 -1.95
CA SER A 189 9.35 16.23 -3.38
C SER A 189 10.64 16.86 -3.92
N LEU A 190 11.31 16.16 -4.82
CA LEU A 190 12.39 16.74 -5.63
C LEU A 190 11.82 17.66 -6.74
N ALA A 191 10.53 17.53 -7.06
CA ALA A 191 9.83 18.43 -7.95
C ALA A 191 9.30 19.64 -7.16
N ALA A 192 9.55 20.85 -7.68
CA ALA A 192 9.22 22.10 -7.00
C ALA A 192 7.71 22.37 -6.84
N PHE A 193 6.83 21.49 -7.31
CA PHE A 193 5.38 21.57 -7.16
C PHE A 193 4.77 20.15 -7.04
N GLY A 194 5.54 19.20 -6.52
CA GLY A 194 5.10 17.81 -6.38
C GLY A 194 4.99 17.01 -7.68
N SER A 195 4.43 15.82 -7.55
CA SER A 195 4.31 14.80 -8.60
C SER A 195 2.89 14.23 -8.76
N PRO A 196 1.83 15.06 -8.84
CA PRO A 196 0.47 14.54 -8.89
C PRO A 196 0.25 13.65 -10.12
N ALA A 197 -0.48 12.56 -9.91
CA ALA A 197 -0.75 11.47 -10.83
C ALA A 197 0.51 10.76 -11.37
N ALA A 198 1.61 10.79 -10.62
CA ALA A 198 2.87 10.15 -10.96
C ALA A 198 3.53 9.50 -9.74
N GLU A 199 4.53 8.65 -9.99
CA GLU A 199 5.34 8.09 -8.90
C GLU A 199 6.08 9.19 -8.13
N ASN A 200 6.08 9.08 -6.81
CA ASN A 200 6.81 9.99 -5.92
C ASN A 200 8.29 10.07 -6.33
N SER A 201 8.84 11.27 -6.17
CA SER A 201 10.15 11.64 -6.70
C SER A 201 11.33 10.88 -6.06
N ILE A 202 11.12 10.29 -4.88
CA ILE A 202 12.03 9.35 -4.24
C ILE A 202 11.29 8.04 -4.02
N PRO A 203 11.35 7.10 -4.99
CA PRO A 203 10.76 5.79 -4.78
C PRO A 203 11.56 5.01 -3.71
N PRO A 204 10.93 4.04 -3.02
CA PRO A 204 11.62 3.20 -2.07
C PRO A 204 12.76 2.43 -2.74
N LEU A 205 13.86 2.23 -2.02
CA LEU A 205 14.97 1.43 -2.52
C LEU A 205 14.50 -0.04 -2.64
N PRO A 206 14.62 -0.70 -3.81
CA PRO A 206 14.30 -2.12 -3.91
C PRO A 206 15.21 -2.93 -2.98
N LEU A 207 14.61 -3.60 -1.99
CA LEU A 207 15.31 -4.39 -0.99
C LEU A 207 14.61 -5.74 -0.81
N VAL A 208 15.34 -6.83 -0.99
CA VAL A 208 14.84 -8.20 -0.77
C VAL A 208 15.76 -8.89 0.21
N ILE A 209 15.21 -9.38 1.33
CA ILE A 209 15.99 -10.13 2.32
C ILE A 209 15.98 -11.61 1.96
N GLY A 210 17.16 -12.21 1.83
CA GLY A 210 17.31 -13.64 1.68
C GLY A 210 17.27 -14.33 3.04
N ALA A 211 16.27 -15.19 3.22
CA ALA A 211 16.12 -15.97 4.44
C ALA A 211 17.20 -17.07 4.54
N PRO A 212 17.80 -17.30 5.72
CA PRO A 212 18.67 -18.45 5.92
C PRO A 212 17.89 -19.75 5.73
N ALA A 213 18.54 -20.75 5.14
CA ALA A 213 17.94 -22.05 4.85
C ALA A 213 17.76 -22.89 6.13
N GLY A 214 16.79 -22.53 6.97
CA GLY A 214 16.45 -23.24 8.20
C GLY A 214 16.98 -22.58 9.47
N TYR A 215 16.77 -23.27 10.60
CA TYR A 215 17.25 -22.80 11.90
C TYR A 215 18.74 -23.17 12.06
N PRO A 216 19.59 -22.23 12.48
CA PRO A 216 21.00 -22.50 12.75
C PRO A 216 21.15 -23.47 13.93
N ALA A 217 22.16 -24.33 13.88
CA ALA A 217 22.58 -25.09 15.05
C ALA A 217 23.21 -24.16 16.11
N ALA A 218 23.33 -24.66 17.35
CA ALA A 218 23.95 -23.88 18.41
C ALA A 218 25.42 -23.59 18.12
N GLY A 219 25.79 -22.32 18.19
CA GLY A 219 27.13 -21.83 17.82
C GLY A 219 27.40 -21.80 16.31
N GLU A 220 26.41 -22.09 15.46
CA GLU A 220 26.53 -21.96 14.02
C GLU A 220 26.28 -20.51 13.59
N ASP A 221 27.28 -19.93 12.92
CA ASP A 221 27.20 -18.60 12.33
C ASP A 221 26.11 -18.55 11.24
N GLN A 222 25.35 -17.46 11.21
CA GLN A 222 24.28 -17.24 10.25
C GLN A 222 24.69 -16.22 9.21
N VAL A 223 24.69 -16.59 7.94
CA VAL A 223 24.86 -15.65 6.84
C VAL A 223 23.48 -15.13 6.44
N LEU A 224 23.26 -13.83 6.66
CA LEU A 224 22.10 -13.12 6.15
C LEU A 224 22.46 -12.44 4.84
N THR A 225 21.53 -12.46 3.89
CA THR A 225 21.71 -11.85 2.57
C THR A 225 20.65 -10.81 2.30
N ALA A 226 21.00 -9.79 1.53
CA ALA A 226 20.09 -8.76 1.07
C ALA A 226 20.40 -8.47 -0.40
N THR A 227 19.39 -8.44 -1.25
CA THR A 227 19.51 -8.03 -2.65
C THR A 227 19.01 -6.59 -2.78
N ALA A 228 19.86 -5.72 -3.31
CA ALA A 228 19.56 -4.32 -3.60
C ALA A 228 20.37 -3.85 -4.82
N PRO A 229 20.03 -2.71 -5.45
CA PRO A 229 20.83 -2.18 -6.55
C PRO A 229 22.32 -2.03 -6.18
N VAL A 230 23.22 -2.36 -7.10
CA VAL A 230 24.68 -2.24 -6.90
C VAL A 230 25.06 -0.81 -6.49
N GLY A 231 25.96 -0.70 -5.51
CA GLY A 231 26.39 0.56 -4.88
C GLY A 231 25.46 1.06 -3.76
N SER A 232 24.57 0.22 -3.25
CA SER A 232 23.79 0.50 -2.04
C SER A 232 24.66 0.31 -0.80
N THR A 233 24.41 1.10 0.24
CA THR A 233 24.96 0.86 1.58
C THR A 233 23.92 0.14 2.42
N ILE A 234 24.26 -1.02 2.97
CA ILE A 234 23.32 -1.84 3.74
C ILE A 234 23.93 -2.17 5.11
N ASP A 235 23.21 -1.83 6.16
CA ASP A 235 23.55 -2.17 7.54
C ASP A 235 22.61 -3.24 8.07
N LEU A 236 23.19 -4.33 8.57
CA LEU A 236 22.50 -5.33 9.37
C LEU A 236 22.61 -4.95 10.85
N ILE A 237 21.47 -4.83 11.51
CA ILE A 237 21.39 -4.51 12.93
C ILE A 237 20.76 -5.70 13.63
N TYR A 238 21.52 -6.39 14.48
CA TYR A 238 21.05 -7.58 15.17
C TYR A 238 21.26 -7.50 16.69
N LYS A 239 20.54 -8.33 17.44
CA LYS A 239 20.80 -8.59 18.86
C LYS A 239 20.49 -10.03 19.21
N VAL A 240 21.26 -10.55 20.15
CA VAL A 240 21.06 -11.89 20.74
C VAL A 240 20.32 -11.73 22.05
N MET A 241 19.20 -12.44 22.21
CA MET A 241 18.34 -12.35 23.38
C MET A 241 18.02 -10.89 23.71
N TYR A 242 18.25 -10.43 24.94
CA TYR A 242 18.05 -9.05 25.38
C TYR A 242 19.35 -8.23 25.40
N GLY A 243 20.37 -8.67 24.67
CA GLY A 243 21.64 -7.95 24.53
C GLY A 243 21.51 -6.63 23.78
N ALA A 244 22.64 -5.92 23.71
CA ALA A 244 22.75 -4.68 22.93
C ALA A 244 22.62 -4.94 21.42
N GLU A 245 22.15 -3.92 20.69
CA GLU A 245 22.17 -3.95 19.23
C GLU A 245 23.59 -3.81 18.72
N VAL A 246 23.93 -4.69 17.78
CA VAL A 246 25.19 -4.70 17.05
C VAL A 246 24.87 -4.36 15.61
N THR A 247 25.58 -3.39 15.06
CA THR A 247 25.47 -2.99 13.65
C THR A 247 26.69 -3.47 12.90
N VAL A 248 26.45 -4.19 11.80
CA VAL A 248 27.50 -4.69 10.91
C VAL A 248 27.13 -4.34 9.46
N PRO A 249 28.07 -3.87 8.65
CA PRO A 249 27.80 -3.62 7.24
C PRO A 249 27.60 -4.95 6.52
N MET A 250 26.62 -5.01 5.61
CA MET A 250 26.53 -6.08 4.63
C MET A 250 27.37 -5.70 3.42
N LEU A 251 28.26 -6.58 2.98
CA LEU A 251 29.19 -6.33 1.88
C LEU A 251 28.79 -7.13 0.64
N ASP A 252 28.94 -6.50 -0.52
CA ASP A 252 28.86 -7.13 -1.84
C ASP A 252 30.31 -7.41 -2.30
N ASP A 253 30.85 -8.53 -1.86
CA ASP A 253 32.27 -8.86 -2.00
C ASP A 253 32.49 -10.35 -2.35
N ALA A 254 33.74 -10.80 -2.38
CA ALA A 254 34.03 -12.19 -2.76
C ALA A 254 33.47 -13.22 -1.75
N ALA A 255 33.06 -12.80 -0.55
CA ALA A 255 32.44 -13.64 0.46
C ALA A 255 30.90 -13.62 0.38
N SER A 256 30.29 -12.67 -0.33
CA SER A 256 28.84 -12.67 -0.53
C SER A 256 28.40 -13.75 -1.54
N PRO A 257 27.19 -14.33 -1.37
CA PRO A 257 26.65 -15.27 -2.34
C PRO A 257 26.40 -14.61 -3.70
N GLY A 258 27.22 -14.96 -4.70
CA GLY A 258 27.12 -14.41 -6.04
C GLY A 258 28.38 -13.67 -6.50
N GLY A 259 29.20 -13.23 -5.53
CA GLY A 259 30.51 -12.63 -5.75
C GLY A 259 30.48 -11.11 -5.68
N VAL A 260 31.52 -10.48 -6.21
CA VAL A 260 31.72 -9.03 -6.09
C VAL A 260 30.83 -8.26 -7.07
N ASP A 261 30.20 -7.19 -6.57
CA ASP A 261 29.46 -6.17 -7.32
C ASP A 261 28.26 -6.73 -8.12
N ASP A 262 27.57 -7.74 -7.59
CA ASP A 262 26.42 -8.37 -8.24
C ASP A 262 25.06 -7.94 -7.66
N GLY A 263 25.08 -7.12 -6.60
CA GLY A 263 23.90 -6.62 -5.91
C GLY A 263 23.39 -7.54 -4.79
N VAL A 264 24.10 -8.62 -4.48
CA VAL A 264 23.83 -9.49 -3.33
C VAL A 264 24.84 -9.19 -2.22
N TYR A 265 24.34 -8.56 -1.17
CA TYR A 265 25.11 -8.21 0.02
C TYR A 265 24.95 -9.29 1.07
N ALA A 266 26.01 -9.56 1.83
CA ALA A 266 25.98 -10.52 2.92
C ALA A 266 26.64 -10.00 4.20
N ALA A 267 26.13 -10.44 5.34
CA ALA A 267 26.79 -10.28 6.63
C ALA A 267 26.58 -11.53 7.48
N THR A 268 27.55 -11.80 8.35
CA THR A 268 27.51 -12.93 9.27
C THR A 268 27.08 -12.48 10.66
N VAL A 269 26.03 -13.10 11.20
CA VAL A 269 25.66 -13.02 12.60
C VAL A 269 26.32 -14.17 13.35
N PRO A 270 27.09 -13.91 14.42
CA PRO A 270 27.71 -14.97 15.21
C PRO A 270 26.68 -15.97 15.75
N GLY A 271 27.06 -17.24 15.79
CA GLY A 271 26.21 -18.31 16.27
C GLY A 271 25.75 -18.11 17.71
N ALA A 272 24.44 -18.24 17.92
CA ALA A 272 23.82 -18.12 19.23
C ALA A 272 23.76 -19.49 19.95
N GLY A 273 23.72 -19.47 21.28
CA GLY A 273 23.59 -20.66 22.11
C GLY A 273 22.25 -21.39 21.95
N GLU A 274 22.15 -22.61 22.48
CA GLU A 274 20.90 -23.38 22.46
C GLU A 274 19.73 -22.61 23.10
N GLY A 275 18.61 -22.49 22.39
CA GLY A 275 17.43 -21.77 22.85
C GLY A 275 17.55 -20.24 22.83
N GLU A 276 18.66 -19.70 22.32
CA GLU A 276 18.81 -18.26 22.13
C GLU A 276 18.10 -17.78 20.85
N LEU A 277 17.62 -16.54 20.92
CA LEU A 277 16.93 -15.86 19.84
C LEU A 277 17.85 -14.79 19.25
N VAL A 278 18.04 -14.84 17.93
CA VAL A 278 18.66 -13.76 17.17
C VAL A 278 17.54 -12.96 16.52
N ARG A 279 17.54 -11.65 16.76
CA ARG A 279 16.63 -10.70 16.12
C ARG A 279 17.41 -9.75 15.27
N PHE A 280 16.93 -9.45 14.07
CA PHE A 280 17.61 -8.55 13.16
C PHE A 280 16.63 -7.62 12.43
N LYS A 281 17.19 -6.52 11.96
CA LYS A 281 16.61 -5.59 11.00
C LYS A 281 17.71 -5.13 10.05
N VAL A 282 17.32 -4.68 8.87
CA VAL A 282 18.22 -4.20 7.81
C VAL A 282 17.82 -2.78 7.46
N ALA A 283 18.79 -1.91 7.30
CA ALA A 283 18.61 -0.56 6.75
C ALA A 283 19.47 -0.43 5.50
N ALA A 284 18.88 -0.02 4.39
CA ALA A 284 19.56 0.15 3.12
C ALA A 284 19.35 1.57 2.59
N ALA A 285 20.39 2.14 1.99
CA ALA A 285 20.35 3.46 1.37
C ALA A 285 21.15 3.49 0.07
N ARG A 286 20.70 4.33 -0.87
CA ARG A 286 21.41 4.62 -2.12
C ARG A 286 21.09 6.02 -2.59
N GLY A 287 22.05 6.95 -2.41
CA GLY A 287 21.81 8.36 -2.68
C GLY A 287 20.72 8.89 -1.74
N VAL A 288 19.58 9.31 -2.31
CA VAL A 288 18.40 9.79 -1.55
C VAL A 288 17.36 8.70 -1.29
N GLN A 289 17.50 7.52 -1.90
CA GLN A 289 16.58 6.40 -1.69
C GLN A 289 16.96 5.64 -0.42
N SER A 290 15.96 5.15 0.29
CA SER A 290 16.12 4.29 1.46
C SER A 290 15.05 3.21 1.51
N ALA A 291 15.36 2.12 2.19
CA ALA A 291 14.42 1.08 2.58
C ALA A 291 14.87 0.42 3.88
N SER A 292 13.94 -0.17 4.63
CA SER A 292 14.26 -1.03 5.75
C SER A 292 13.53 -2.36 5.71
N TYR A 293 14.08 -3.36 6.37
CA TYR A 293 13.40 -4.62 6.64
C TYR A 293 13.53 -5.01 8.11
N PRO A 294 12.43 -5.26 8.84
CA PRO A 294 11.05 -4.91 8.46
C PRO A 294 10.90 -3.40 8.16
N ALA A 295 9.85 -3.02 7.43
CA ALA A 295 9.61 -1.63 7.07
C ALA A 295 9.44 -0.76 8.34
N VAL A 296 9.79 0.52 8.24
CA VAL A 296 9.68 1.45 9.38
C VAL A 296 8.21 1.56 9.80
N GLY A 297 7.91 1.21 11.06
CA GLY A 297 6.55 1.19 11.60
C GLY A 297 5.84 -0.16 11.52
N ASP A 298 6.48 -1.21 10.98
CA ASP A 298 5.93 -2.56 11.10
C ASP A 298 5.71 -2.92 12.58
N SER A 299 4.52 -3.48 12.86
CA SER A 299 4.16 -4.12 14.13
C SER A 299 5.23 -5.10 14.67
N ARG A 300 6.05 -5.66 13.77
CA ARG A 300 7.22 -6.48 14.06
C ARG A 300 8.47 -5.71 13.66
N PRO A 301 9.09 -4.96 14.59
CA PRO A 301 10.29 -4.16 14.28
C PRO A 301 11.56 -5.01 14.08
N TYR A 302 11.45 -6.32 14.22
CA TYR A 302 12.52 -7.29 14.01
C TYR A 302 11.97 -8.54 13.35
N ASP A 303 12.75 -9.10 12.44
CA ASP A 303 12.65 -10.52 12.08
C ASP A 303 13.63 -11.32 12.95
N GLY A 304 13.60 -12.65 12.90
CA GLY A 304 14.53 -13.43 13.70
C GLY A 304 14.48 -14.94 13.54
N THR A 305 15.55 -15.57 14.01
CA THR A 305 15.73 -17.02 14.05
C THR A 305 15.97 -17.48 15.49
N CYS A 306 15.61 -18.72 15.79
CA CYS A 306 15.74 -19.35 17.10
C CYS A 306 16.59 -20.60 16.96
N THR A 307 17.61 -20.74 17.81
CA THR A 307 18.44 -21.94 17.83
C THR A 307 17.68 -23.09 18.50
N PRO A 308 17.44 -24.22 17.82
CA PRO A 308 16.65 -25.32 18.36
C PRO A 308 17.37 -26.02 19.51
N ILE A 309 16.61 -26.43 20.52
CA ILE A 309 17.11 -27.24 21.63
C ILE A 309 17.05 -28.72 21.21
N PRO A 310 18.13 -29.51 21.34
CA PRO A 310 18.11 -30.93 21.02
C PRO A 310 17.02 -31.67 21.80
N SER A 311 16.29 -32.57 21.13
CA SER A 311 15.13 -33.27 21.66
C SER A 311 15.52 -34.29 22.76
N GLY A 312 15.79 -33.79 23.97
CA GLY A 312 16.10 -34.59 25.16
C GLY A 312 15.74 -33.91 26.48
N LEU A 313 15.59 -32.58 26.48
CA LEU A 313 15.25 -31.80 27.68
C LEU A 313 13.81 -31.29 27.59
N ARG A 314 12.89 -31.95 28.30
CA ARG A 314 11.54 -31.43 28.53
C ARG A 314 11.63 -30.18 29.41
N ARG A 315 11.62 -28.97 28.82
CA ARG A 315 11.09 -27.72 29.42
C ARG A 315 10.98 -26.58 28.37
N SER A 316 9.73 -26.30 28.01
CA SER A 316 9.09 -25.01 27.62
C SER A 316 9.54 -24.12 26.44
N ILE A 317 10.71 -24.24 25.80
CA ILE A 317 11.01 -23.39 24.62
C ILE A 317 10.98 -24.24 23.35
N ARG A 318 9.85 -24.20 22.65
CA ARG A 318 9.77 -24.67 21.26
C ARG A 318 9.99 -23.46 20.35
N CYS A 319 11.06 -23.49 19.55
CA CYS A 319 11.11 -22.66 18.35
C CYS A 319 9.92 -23.10 17.47
N CYS A 320 8.87 -22.28 17.34
CA CYS A 320 7.73 -22.63 16.51
C CYS A 320 8.13 -22.48 15.04
N SER A 321 8.01 -23.58 14.31
CA SER A 321 8.12 -23.67 12.86
C SER A 321 6.94 -22.96 12.20
N GLY A 322 7.20 -22.02 11.29
CA GLY A 322 6.18 -21.46 10.39
C GLY A 322 5.40 -20.28 10.96
N SER A 323 4.91 -19.43 10.05
CA SER A 323 4.32 -18.11 10.29
C SER A 323 3.63 -17.96 11.66
N TRP A 324 4.22 -17.11 12.50
CA TRP A 324 3.82 -16.96 13.89
C TRP A 324 2.45 -16.27 14.01
N ARG A 325 1.37 -17.07 14.02
CA ARG A 325 0.07 -16.71 14.60
C ARG A 325 0.12 -16.91 16.11
N SER A 326 0.33 -15.82 16.85
CA SER A 326 -0.21 -15.48 18.19
C SER A 326 -0.28 -16.53 19.31
N ARG A 327 0.50 -17.62 19.29
CA ARG A 327 0.36 -18.67 20.33
C ARG A 327 1.70 -19.20 20.82
N CYS A 328 2.57 -18.31 21.31
CA CYS A 328 3.73 -18.75 22.09
C CYS A 328 4.28 -17.69 23.08
N ILE A 329 3.40 -16.99 23.78
CA ILE A 329 3.75 -16.39 25.09
C ILE A 329 2.57 -16.66 26.04
N ARG A 330 2.69 -17.70 26.84
CA ARG A 330 2.08 -17.79 28.18
C ARG A 330 3.02 -18.58 29.07
N THR A 331 3.76 -17.85 29.90
CA THR A 331 3.89 -18.15 31.33
C THR A 331 3.89 -16.82 32.05
#